data_AF-A0A960URN7-F1
#
_entry.id   AF-A0A960URN7-F1
#
_cell.length_a   1.000
_cell.length_b   1.000
_cell.length_c   1.000
_cell.angle_alpha   90.00
_cell.angle_beta   90.00
_cell.angle_gamma   90.00
#
_symmetry.space_group_name_H-M   'P 1'
#
loop_
_entity.id
_entity.type
_entity.pdbx_description
1 polymer ?
#
loop_
_entity_poly.entity_id
_entity_poly.type
_entity_poly.pdbx_seq_one_letter_code
_entity_poly.pdbx_strand_id
1 'polypeptide(L)'
;YPVYDTGSISRSDLWGIGSGLLAAVAILSLRGAAMQARAEEILLWMFAVGSLASFPLALNNVDQLLTASAGYVFASASLGVAGQWLLTRSYQYLSATAGSIVSSLRIPIALVAGFFLLQEVPGLSGVLGAAFIFTGNLFLALFRRSGKRE
;
A
#
# COMPACT_ATOMS: atom_id res chain seq x y z
N TYR A 1 -14.28 24.02 -10.91
CA TYR A 1 -14.57 22.65 -10.44
C TYR A 1 -15.02 21.85 -11.64
N PRO A 2 -14.30 20.81 -12.09
CA PRO A 2 -14.84 19.97 -13.15
C PRO A 2 -16.06 19.23 -12.59
N VAL A 3 -17.18 19.34 -13.30
CA VAL A 3 -18.41 18.60 -13.02
C VAL A 3 -18.09 17.13 -13.28
N TYR A 4 -18.19 16.29 -12.24
CA TYR A 4 -18.12 14.84 -12.43
C TYR A 4 -19.35 14.43 -13.24
N ASP A 5 -19.13 13.87 -14.43
CA ASP A 5 -20.16 13.22 -15.21
C ASP A 5 -20.59 11.95 -14.46
N THR A 6 -21.67 12.04 -13.68
CA THR A 6 -22.19 10.95 -12.84
C THR A 6 -22.98 9.91 -13.64
N GLY A 7 -23.06 10.04 -14.97
CA GLY A 7 -23.93 9.22 -15.83
C GLY A 7 -23.27 8.00 -16.46
N SER A 8 -21.94 7.92 -16.51
CA SER A 8 -21.24 6.81 -17.18
C SER A 8 -20.18 6.18 -16.28
N ILE A 9 -20.19 4.85 -16.18
CA ILE A 9 -19.13 4.10 -15.49
C ILE A 9 -17.85 4.30 -16.30
N SER A 10 -16.87 4.99 -15.72
CA SER A 10 -15.58 5.21 -16.36
C SER A 10 -14.74 3.93 -16.35
N ARG A 11 -13.84 3.77 -17.32
CA ARG A 11 -12.83 2.70 -17.29
C ARG A 11 -11.98 2.76 -16.01
N SER A 12 -11.75 3.95 -15.46
CA SER A 12 -11.03 4.13 -14.18
C SER A 12 -11.75 3.46 -13.02
N ASP A 13 -13.08 3.50 -13.01
CA ASP A 13 -13.89 2.98 -11.92
C ASP A 13 -13.84 1.44 -11.93
N LEU A 14 -13.87 0.85 -13.13
CA LEU A 14 -13.69 -0.59 -13.33
C LEU A 14 -12.29 -1.05 -12.87
N TRP A 15 -11.24 -0.31 -13.23
CA TRP A 15 -9.88 -0.61 -12.74
C TRP A 15 -9.77 -0.46 -11.22
N GLY A 16 -10.41 0.55 -10.64
CA GLY A 16 -10.47 0.76 -9.19
C GLY A 16 -11.10 -0.43 -8.47
N ILE A 17 -12.29 -0.85 -8.88
CA ILE A 17 -13.00 -2.00 -8.30
C ILE A 17 -12.19 -3.29 -8.48
N GLY A 18 -11.67 -3.53 -9.69
CA GLY A 18 -10.87 -4.71 -10.00
C GLY A 18 -9.62 -4.80 -9.14
N SER A 19 -8.90 -3.69 -8.97
CA SER A 19 -7.69 -3.64 -8.12
C SER A 19 -8.02 -3.88 -6.64
N GLY A 20 -9.15 -3.37 -6.15
CA GLY A 20 -9.61 -3.59 -4.78
C GLY A 20 -9.90 -5.08 -4.48
N LEU A 21 -10.56 -5.77 -5.41
CA LEU A 21 -10.84 -7.21 -5.29
C LEU A 21 -9.54 -8.02 -5.32
N LEU A 22 -8.65 -7.73 -6.26
CA LEU A 22 -7.34 -8.41 -6.35
C LEU A 22 -6.49 -8.14 -5.10
N ALA A 23 -6.51 -6.93 -4.55
CA ALA A 23 -5.82 -6.59 -3.32
C ALA A 23 -6.36 -7.38 -2.12
N ALA A 24 -7.68 -7.59 -2.04
CA ALA A 24 -8.27 -8.40 -0.98
C ALA A 24 -7.79 -9.86 -1.05
N VAL A 25 -7.79 -10.46 -2.24
CA VAL A 25 -7.25 -11.82 -2.46
C VAL A 25 -5.77 -11.88 -2.10
N ALA A 26 -4.98 -10.89 -2.53
CA ALA A 26 -3.55 -10.83 -2.24
C ALA A 26 -3.28 -10.75 -0.72
N ILE A 27 -4.03 -9.95 0.05
CA ILE A 27 -3.86 -9.84 1.50
C ILE A 27 -4.21 -11.13 2.22
N LEU A 28 -5.29 -11.81 1.80
CA LEU A 28 -5.68 -13.10 2.38
C LEU A 28 -4.62 -14.17 2.11
N SER A 29 -4.14 -14.25 0.88
CA SER A 29 -3.06 -15.17 0.47
C SER A 29 -1.75 -14.85 1.20
N LEU A 30 -1.37 -13.58 1.31
CA LEU A 30 -0.17 -13.13 2.02
C LEU A 30 -0.20 -13.56 3.48
N ARG A 31 -1.34 -13.37 4.17
CA ARG A 31 -1.50 -13.84 5.54
C ARG A 31 -1.39 -15.36 5.63
N GLY A 32 -2.03 -16.10 4.72
CA GLY A 32 -1.96 -17.56 4.67
C GLY A 32 -0.52 -18.05 4.52
N ALA A 33 0.27 -17.40 3.67
CA ALA A 33 1.69 -17.69 3.50
C ALA A 33 2.53 -17.29 4.72
N ALA A 34 2.27 -16.12 5.32
CA ALA A 34 3.01 -15.60 6.48
C ALA A 34 2.92 -16.54 7.72
N MET A 35 1.84 -17.32 7.82
CA MET A 35 1.65 -18.32 8.88
C MET A 35 2.47 -19.60 8.69
N GLN A 36 2.94 -19.87 7.46
CA GLN A 36 3.58 -21.13 7.09
C GLN A 36 5.06 -20.98 6.74
N ALA A 37 5.45 -19.83 6.18
CA ALA A 37 6.78 -19.58 5.67
C ALA A 37 7.44 -18.36 6.34
N ARG A 38 8.77 -18.29 6.22
CA ARG A 38 9.55 -17.13 6.65
C ARG A 38 9.29 -15.95 5.73
N ALA A 39 9.33 -14.73 6.26
CA ALA A 39 9.06 -13.53 5.49
C ALA A 39 10.02 -13.38 4.29
N GLU A 40 11.29 -13.74 4.47
CA GLU A 40 12.32 -13.65 3.42
C GLU A 40 11.98 -14.52 2.21
N GLU A 41 11.44 -15.72 2.44
CA GLU A 41 11.04 -16.65 1.38
C GLU A 41 9.81 -16.16 0.63
N ILE A 42 8.83 -15.62 1.36
CA ILE A 42 7.63 -15.02 0.78
C ILE A 42 8.02 -13.81 -0.09
N LEU A 43 8.89 -12.94 0.43
CA LEU A 43 9.36 -11.77 -0.30
C LEU A 43 10.12 -12.17 -1.57
N LEU A 44 11.02 -13.17 -1.48
CA LEU A 44 11.78 -13.64 -2.64
C LEU A 44 10.84 -14.05 -3.78
N TRP A 45 9.85 -14.89 -3.49
CA TRP A 45 8.89 -15.33 -4.51
C TRP A 45 7.98 -14.20 -5.00
N MET A 46 7.49 -13.36 -4.09
CA MET A 46 6.62 -12.25 -4.44
C MET A 46 7.32 -11.23 -5.35
N PHE A 47 8.56 -10.86 -5.02
CA PHE A 47 9.36 -9.95 -5.84
C PHE A 47 9.87 -10.61 -7.12
N ALA A 48 10.31 -11.87 -7.10
CA ALA A 48 10.75 -12.56 -8.31
C ALA A 48 9.63 -12.66 -9.36
N VAL A 49 8.44 -13.12 -8.95
CA VAL A 49 7.27 -13.21 -9.84
C VAL A 49 6.80 -11.81 -10.25
N GLY A 50 6.74 -10.86 -9.31
CA GLY A 50 6.35 -9.48 -9.59
C GLY A 50 7.29 -8.78 -10.57
N SER A 51 8.59 -8.97 -10.44
CA SER A 51 9.60 -8.46 -11.35
C SER A 51 9.48 -9.09 -12.73
N LEU A 52 9.35 -10.42 -12.83
CA LEU A 52 9.16 -11.09 -14.13
C LEU A 52 7.87 -10.62 -14.84
N ALA A 53 6.77 -10.49 -14.11
CA ALA A 53 5.50 -10.01 -14.67
C ALA A 53 5.58 -8.54 -15.11
N SER A 54 6.33 -7.72 -14.39
CA SER A 54 6.46 -6.28 -14.65
C SER A 54 7.58 -5.93 -15.64
N PHE A 55 8.51 -6.86 -15.89
CA PHE A 55 9.69 -6.63 -16.72
C PHE A 55 9.35 -6.17 -18.14
N PRO A 56 8.38 -6.77 -18.87
CA PRO A 56 8.03 -6.32 -20.23
C PRO A 56 7.55 -4.86 -20.26
N LEU A 57 6.88 -4.40 -19.21
CA LEU A 57 6.41 -3.02 -19.10
C LEU A 57 7.56 -2.05 -18.82
N ALA A 58 8.59 -2.51 -18.09
CA ALA A 58 9.76 -1.73 -17.76
C ALA A 58 10.70 -1.49 -18.96
N LEU A 59 10.65 -2.35 -19.98
CA LEU A 59 11.51 -2.25 -21.18
C LEU A 59 11.40 -0.89 -21.89
N ASN A 60 10.23 -0.24 -21.85
CA ASN A 60 10.02 1.06 -22.48
C ASN A 60 10.67 2.24 -21.73
N ASN A 61 11.12 2.03 -20.49
CA ASN A 61 11.64 3.10 -19.63
C ASN A 61 13.03 2.78 -19.05
N VAL A 62 13.75 1.83 -19.66
CA VAL A 62 15.08 1.39 -19.17
C VAL A 62 16.08 2.56 -19.16
N ASP A 63 15.95 3.51 -20.08
CA ASP A 63 16.82 4.68 -20.16
C ASP A 63 16.76 5.54 -18.88
N GLN A 64 15.62 5.56 -18.18
CA GLN A 64 15.45 6.29 -16.91
C GLN A 64 16.19 5.63 -15.73
N LEU A 65 16.63 4.37 -15.88
CA LEU A 65 17.47 3.68 -14.89
C LEU A 65 18.94 4.09 -14.98
N LEU A 66 19.39 4.70 -16.09
CA LEU A 66 20.77 5.15 -16.28
C LEU A 66 20.98 6.64 -16.02
N THR A 67 19.94 7.39 -15.67
CA THR A 67 20.02 8.83 -15.41
C THR A 67 20.25 9.12 -13.93
N ALA A 68 20.41 10.40 -13.58
CA ALA A 68 20.57 10.86 -12.20
C ALA A 68 19.40 10.46 -11.26
N SER A 69 18.24 10.07 -11.81
CA SER A 69 17.11 9.55 -11.02
C SER A 69 17.31 8.12 -10.51
N ALA A 70 18.32 7.39 -10.99
CA ALA A 70 18.60 6.01 -10.57
C ALA A 70 18.76 5.87 -9.04
N GLY A 71 19.38 6.87 -8.41
CA GLY A 71 19.54 6.89 -6.95
C GLY A 71 18.20 6.91 -6.20
N TYR A 72 17.24 7.72 -6.66
CA TYR A 72 15.90 7.77 -6.07
C TYR A 72 15.11 6.49 -6.31
N VAL A 73 15.25 5.88 -7.49
CA VAL A 73 14.63 4.58 -7.79
C VAL A 73 15.18 3.48 -6.88
N PHE A 74 16.50 3.43 -6.68
CA PHE A 74 17.12 2.44 -5.81
C PHE A 74 16.75 2.65 -4.33
N ALA A 75 16.72 3.90 -3.86
CA ALA A 75 16.26 4.25 -2.51
C ALA A 75 14.80 3.85 -2.30
N SER A 76 13.93 4.16 -3.26
CA SER A 76 12.51 3.76 -3.23
C SER A 76 12.34 2.24 -3.22
N ALA A 77 13.10 1.52 -4.06
CA ALA A 77 13.08 0.06 -4.09
C ALA A 77 13.52 -0.53 -2.75
N SER A 78 14.59 -0.01 -2.16
CA SER A 78 15.10 -0.46 -0.85
C SER A 78 14.08 -0.24 0.28
N LEU A 79 13.47 0.94 0.32
CA LEU A 79 12.40 1.25 1.27
C LEU A 79 11.14 0.40 1.02
N GLY A 80 10.81 0.12 -0.24
CA GLY A 80 9.72 -0.76 -0.63
C GLY A 80 9.93 -2.19 -0.14
N VAL A 81 11.12 -2.74 -0.30
CA VAL A 81 11.48 -4.07 0.22
C VAL A 81 11.42 -4.10 1.75
N ALA A 82 12.00 -3.09 2.41
CA ALA A 82 11.97 -3.00 3.87
C ALA A 82 10.54 -2.88 4.42
N GLY A 83 9.72 -2.02 3.83
CA GLY A 83 8.31 -1.84 4.18
C GLY A 83 7.50 -3.12 3.97
N GLN A 84 7.74 -3.83 2.86
CA GLN A 84 7.07 -5.08 2.57
C GLN A 84 7.49 -6.22 3.52
N TRP A 85 8.76 -6.26 3.93
CA TRP A 85 9.25 -7.21 4.91
C TRP A 85 8.56 -6.99 6.27
N LEU A 86 8.51 -5.74 6.74
CA LEU A 86 7.80 -5.36 7.97
C LEU A 86 6.31 -5.72 7.90
N LEU A 87 5.65 -5.44 6.76
CA LEU A 87 4.25 -5.77 6.55
C LEU A 87 4.02 -7.29 6.61
N THR A 88 4.85 -8.07 5.92
CA THR A 88 4.72 -9.54 5.88
C THR A 88 4.93 -10.14 7.26
N ARG A 89 5.94 -9.66 8.01
CA ARG A 89 6.14 -10.03 9.42
C ARG A 89 4.95 -9.66 10.29
N SER A 90 4.33 -8.50 10.08
CA SER A 90 3.17 -8.08 10.86
C SER A 90 1.99 -9.06 10.73
N TYR A 91 1.78 -9.65 9.55
CA TYR A 91 0.70 -10.61 9.31
C TYR A 91 0.88 -11.94 10.04
N GLN A 92 2.06 -12.24 10.60
CA GLN A 92 2.27 -13.37 11.51
C GLN A 92 1.57 -13.16 12.87
N TYR A 93 1.37 -11.89 13.27
CA TYR A 93 0.79 -11.52 14.56
C TYR A 93 -0.59 -10.87 14.45
N LEU A 94 -0.96 -10.38 13.26
CA LEU A 94 -2.21 -9.67 12.98
C LEU A 94 -3.14 -10.51 12.11
N SER A 95 -4.44 -10.39 12.35
CA SER A 95 -5.44 -10.92 11.43
C SER A 95 -5.43 -10.16 10.10
N ALA A 96 -5.98 -10.76 9.03
CA ALA A 96 -6.02 -10.12 7.71
C ALA A 96 -6.73 -8.77 7.76
N THR A 97 -7.87 -8.73 8.43
CA THR A 97 -8.67 -7.51 8.66
C THR A 97 -7.88 -6.46 9.42
N ALA A 98 -7.25 -6.86 10.53
CA ALA A 98 -6.45 -5.97 11.35
C ALA A 98 -5.25 -5.37 10.61
N GLY A 99 -4.47 -6.22 9.93
CA GLY A 99 -3.32 -5.80 9.16
C GLY A 99 -3.72 -4.93 7.97
N SER A 100 -4.84 -5.23 7.31
CA SER A 100 -5.39 -4.41 6.22
C SER A 100 -5.76 -3.00 6.70
N ILE A 101 -6.43 -2.89 7.85
CA ILE A 101 -6.76 -1.60 8.44
C ILE A 101 -5.48 -0.84 8.79
N VAL A 102 -4.55 -1.45 9.55
CA VAL A 102 -3.27 -0.79 9.89
C VAL A 102 -2.50 -0.37 8.63
N SER A 103 -2.50 -1.18 7.57
CA SER A 103 -1.84 -0.84 6.29
C SER A 103 -2.41 0.42 5.65
N SER A 104 -3.69 0.75 5.90
CA SER A 104 -4.31 1.99 5.41
C SER A 104 -3.74 3.27 6.02
N LEU A 105 -3.00 3.18 7.15
CA LEU A 105 -2.23 4.31 7.70
C LEU A 105 -1.19 4.85 6.71
N ARG A 106 -0.84 4.10 5.67
CA ARG A 106 -0.01 4.61 4.57
C ARG A 106 -0.58 5.87 3.92
N ILE A 107 -1.91 6.04 3.90
CA ILE A 107 -2.57 7.19 3.26
C ILE A 107 -2.29 8.49 4.03
N PRO A 108 -2.58 8.60 5.35
CA PRO A 108 -2.19 9.80 6.10
C PRO A 108 -0.67 10.00 6.14
N ILE A 109 0.13 8.93 6.22
CA ILE A 109 1.60 9.04 6.15
C ILE A 109 2.04 9.63 4.81
N ALA A 110 1.47 9.16 3.69
CA ALA A 110 1.80 9.65 2.36
C ALA A 110 1.40 11.12 2.15
N LEU A 111 0.27 11.56 2.73
CA LEU A 111 -0.16 12.96 2.67
C LEU A 111 0.84 13.88 3.40
N VAL A 112 1.30 13.48 4.59
CA VAL A 112 2.32 14.23 5.34
C VAL A 112 3.66 14.19 4.60
N ALA A 113 4.06 13.02 4.10
CA ALA A 113 5.30 12.87 3.34
C ALA A 113 5.29 13.70 2.04
N GLY A 114 4.17 13.77 1.32
CA GLY A 114 4.03 14.59 0.12
C GLY A 114 4.21 16.07 0.41
N PHE A 115 3.64 16.57 1.51
CA PHE A 115 3.85 17.96 1.93
C PHE A 115 5.32 18.27 2.21
N PHE A 116 6.04 17.41 2.94
CA PHE A 116 7.43 17.69 3.30
C PHE A 116 8.43 17.40 2.17
N LEU A 117 8.24 16.33 1.40
CA LEU A 117 9.21 15.88 0.39
C LEU A 117 8.96 16.51 -0.98
N LEU A 118 7.70 16.70 -1.36
CA LEU A 118 7.31 17.22 -2.68
C LEU A 118 6.90 18.70 -2.63
N GLN A 119 6.77 19.28 -1.42
CA GLN A 119 6.27 20.65 -1.21
C GLN A 119 4.85 20.85 -1.79
N GLU A 120 4.07 19.77 -1.86
CA GLU A 120 2.69 19.78 -2.34
C GLU A 120 1.74 20.10 -1.19
N VAL A 121 1.02 21.22 -1.28
CA VAL A 121 0.02 21.60 -0.26
C VAL A 121 -1.21 20.71 -0.41
N PRO A 122 -1.58 19.92 0.62
CA PRO A 122 -2.72 19.02 0.52
C PRO A 122 -4.03 19.82 0.42
N GLY A 123 -4.86 19.47 -0.55
CA GLY A 123 -6.21 20.00 -0.65
C GLY A 123 -7.09 19.58 0.52
N LEU A 124 -8.17 20.34 0.76
CA LEU A 124 -9.12 20.08 1.85
C LEU A 124 -9.69 18.64 1.81
N SER A 125 -10.00 18.14 0.62
CA SER A 125 -10.49 16.76 0.43
C SER A 125 -9.47 15.70 0.85
N GLY A 126 -8.18 15.94 0.56
CA GLY A 126 -7.09 15.05 0.98
C GLY A 126 -6.95 15.01 2.50
N VAL A 127 -6.98 16.18 3.15
CA VAL A 127 -6.91 16.30 4.61
C VAL A 127 -8.08 15.59 5.29
N LEU A 128 -9.32 15.80 4.81
CA LEU A 128 -10.51 15.14 5.35
C LEU A 128 -10.46 13.62 5.17
N GLY A 129 -10.05 13.14 3.98
CA GLY A 129 -9.89 11.71 3.72
C GLY A 129 -8.86 11.06 4.65
N ALA A 130 -7.69 11.69 4.80
CA ALA A 130 -6.65 11.23 5.70
C ALA A 130 -7.12 11.23 7.17
N ALA A 131 -7.85 12.26 7.59
CA ALA A 131 -8.41 12.36 8.95
C ALA A 131 -9.43 11.24 9.24
N PHE A 132 -10.30 10.91 8.29
CA PHE A 132 -11.25 9.80 8.46
C PHE A 132 -10.56 8.44 8.55
N ILE A 133 -9.58 8.17 7.68
CA ILE A 133 -8.81 6.93 7.72
C ILE A 133 -8.05 6.83 9.05
N PHE A 134 -7.40 7.90 9.49
CA PHE A 134 -6.67 7.92 10.75
C PHE A 134 -7.60 7.68 11.94
N THR A 135 -8.77 8.32 11.96
CA THR A 135 -9.77 8.14 13.02
C THR A 135 -10.28 6.70 13.07
N GLY A 136 -10.56 6.08 11.92
CA GLY A 136 -10.95 4.67 11.86
C GLY A 136 -9.88 3.71 12.38
N ASN A 137 -8.61 3.99 12.07
CA ASN A 137 -7.47 3.23 12.61
C ASN A 137 -7.34 3.41 14.14
N LEU A 138 -7.48 4.65 14.63
CA LEU A 138 -7.40 4.96 16.05
C LEU A 138 -8.52 4.26 16.83
N PHE A 139 -9.75 4.30 16.29
CA PHE A 139 -10.88 3.58 16.87
C PHE A 139 -10.59 2.09 17.01
N LEU A 140 -10.09 1.43 15.95
CA LEU A 140 -9.72 0.01 16.02
C LEU A 140 -8.66 -0.27 17.08
N ALA A 141 -7.63 0.58 17.17
CA ALA A 141 -6.54 0.42 18.14
C ALA A 141 -7.04 0.53 19.59
N LEU A 142 -7.92 1.49 19.86
CA LEU A 142 -8.50 1.70 21.19
C LEU A 142 -9.46 0.57 21.58
N PHE A 143 -10.36 0.15 20.68
CA PHE A 143 -11.35 -0.88 20.98
C PHE A 143 -10.74 -2.27 21.13
N ARG A 144 -9.70 -2.61 20.36
CA ARG A 144 -8.98 -3.89 20.55
C ARG A 144 -8.17 -3.94 21.84
N ARG A 145 -7.77 -2.79 22.40
CA ARG A 145 -7.12 -2.73 23.71
C ARG A 145 -8.11 -2.99 24.85
N SER A 146 -9.38 -2.62 24.68
CA SER A 146 -10.43 -2.85 25.68
C SER A 146 -10.78 -4.34 25.83
N GLY A 147 -10.80 -5.11 24.74
CA GLY A 147 -11.16 -6.54 24.75
C GLY A 147 -10.06 -7.50 25.23
N LYS A 148 -8.88 -6.99 25.63
CA LYS A 148 -7.76 -7.78 26.21
C LYS A 148 -7.56 -7.50 27.71
N ARG A 149 -8.50 -6.81 28.36
CA ARG A 149 -8.50 -6.59 29.81
C ARG A 149 -9.48 -7.53 30.51
N GLU A 150 -9.31 -8.84 30.33
CA GLU A 150 -9.87 -9.88 31.21
C GLU A 150 -8.87 -11.03 31.32
#